data_AF-A0A7W5S9W3-F1
#
_entry.id   AF-A0A7W5S9W3-F1
#
_cell.length_a   1.000
_cell.length_b   1.000
_cell.length_c   1.000
_cell.angle_alpha   90.00
_cell.angle_beta   90.00
_cell.angle_gamma   90.00
#
_symmetry.space_group_name_H-M   'P 1'
#
loop_
_entity.id
_entity.type
_entity.pdbx_description
1 polymer ?
#
loop_
_entity_poly.entity_id
_entity_poly.type
_entity_poly.pdbx_seq_one_letter_code
_entity_poly.pdbx_strand_id
1 'polypeptide(L)'
;MVPVGEDQAPIIEQTNKLVRRLNGQIGHALLPKARALIPAMGRLPGIDGKAKMSKSQGNAIPLSASDAEIEAAVQHMYTDPNHLRATDPGQVKGNVVFTYLDAFDADVEAVAELKAHYLRGGLGDMALKRWLTAILQTIVAPIRERRAALSARPDMIMDILRTGVKKAAKSPNAPMRKSPGLGVIPAIAVVLVRFTETGDRL
;
A
#
# COMPACT_ATOMS: atom_id res chain seq x y z
N MET A 1 17.08 1.19 -2.14
CA MET A 1 15.82 0.76 -2.78
C MET A 1 14.69 1.68 -2.33
N VAL A 2 13.73 1.98 -3.21
CA VAL A 2 12.60 2.87 -2.92
C VAL A 2 11.31 2.16 -3.35
N PRO A 3 10.43 1.76 -2.42
CA PRO A 3 9.13 1.21 -2.74
C PRO A 3 8.30 2.29 -3.41
N VAL A 4 7.80 1.97 -4.60
CA VAL A 4 7.02 2.88 -5.42
C VAL A 4 5.90 2.11 -6.11
N GLY A 5 4.79 2.79 -6.37
CA GLY A 5 3.81 2.26 -7.30
C GLY A 5 4.38 2.17 -8.72
N GLU A 6 3.81 1.31 -9.55
CA GLU A 6 4.20 1.20 -10.97
C GLU A 6 4.09 2.57 -11.70
N ASP A 7 3.06 3.35 -11.36
CA ASP A 7 2.85 4.72 -11.87
C ASP A 7 3.91 5.74 -11.44
N GLN A 8 4.74 5.39 -10.45
CA GLN A 8 5.80 6.25 -9.92
C GLN A 8 7.20 5.82 -10.41
N ALA A 9 7.34 4.69 -11.10
CA ALA A 9 8.61 4.25 -11.67
C ALA A 9 9.29 5.31 -12.57
N PRO A 10 8.56 6.10 -13.40
CA PRO A 10 9.17 7.18 -14.18
C PRO A 10 9.86 8.26 -13.32
N ILE A 11 9.34 8.53 -12.11
CA ILE A 11 9.91 9.53 -11.18
C ILE A 11 11.27 9.05 -10.63
N ILE A 12 11.40 7.74 -10.38
CA ILE A 12 12.68 7.14 -9.96
C ILE A 12 13.73 7.29 -11.06
N GLU A 13 13.35 7.07 -12.32
CA GLU A 13 14.26 7.23 -13.45
C GLU A 13 14.68 8.70 -13.65
N GLN A 14 13.73 9.64 -13.50
CA GLN A 14 14.04 11.07 -13.52
C GLN A 14 15.01 11.45 -12.39
N THR A 15 14.84 10.90 -11.19
CA THR A 15 15.77 11.07 -10.07
C THR A 15 17.16 10.55 -10.41
N ASN A 16 17.25 9.36 -11.02
CA ASN A 16 18.52 8.77 -11.45
C ASN A 16 19.21 9.55 -12.57
N LYS A 17 18.45 10.24 -13.45
CA LYS A 17 19.02 11.17 -14.43
C LYS A 17 19.69 12.36 -13.74
N LEU A 18 19.06 12.93 -12.71
CA LEU A 18 19.66 14.01 -11.92
C LEU A 18 20.92 13.55 -11.18
N VAL A 19 20.86 12.37 -10.54
CA VAL A 19 22.03 11.76 -9.86
C VAL A 19 23.20 11.57 -10.83
N ARG A 20 22.95 11.04 -12.04
CA ARG A 20 23.98 10.88 -13.07
C ARG A 20 24.62 12.21 -13.46
N ARG A 21 23.80 13.25 -13.66
CA ARG A 21 24.28 14.59 -14.02
C ARG A 21 25.16 15.18 -12.92
N LEU A 22 24.72 15.12 -11.66
CA LEU A 22 25.46 15.66 -10.52
C LEU A 22 26.79 14.93 -10.31
N ASN A 23 26.77 13.59 -10.30
CA ASN A 23 28.00 12.81 -10.16
C ASN A 23 28.97 13.07 -11.32
N GLY A 24 28.46 13.24 -12.55
CA GLY A 24 29.26 13.59 -13.72
C GLY A 24 29.90 14.98 -13.62
N GLN A 25 29.19 15.98 -13.11
CA GLN A 25 29.73 17.33 -12.90
C GLN A 25 30.82 17.38 -11.82
N ILE A 26 30.70 16.55 -10.79
CA ILE A 26 31.63 16.51 -9.65
C ILE A 26 32.83 15.60 -9.92
N GLY A 27 32.73 14.71 -10.91
CA GLY A 27 33.82 13.79 -11.30
C GLY A 27 33.97 12.56 -10.40
N HIS A 28 33.10 12.37 -9.41
CA HIS A 28 33.01 11.15 -8.61
C HIS A 28 31.57 10.89 -8.14
N ALA A 29 31.31 9.68 -7.64
CA ALA A 29 29.98 9.29 -7.17
C ALA A 29 29.66 9.92 -5.81
N LEU A 30 28.93 11.04 -5.83
CA LEU A 30 28.44 11.70 -4.61
C LEU A 30 27.11 11.11 -4.13
N LEU A 31 26.16 10.88 -5.05
CA LEU A 31 24.83 10.36 -4.73
C LEU A 31 24.62 8.95 -5.31
N PRO A 32 23.99 8.02 -4.56
CA PRO A 32 23.64 6.71 -5.08
C PRO A 32 22.43 6.80 -6.01
N LYS A 33 22.36 5.89 -6.99
CA LYS A 33 21.13 5.69 -7.79
C LYS A 33 20.07 5.01 -6.94
N ALA A 34 18.82 5.42 -7.12
CA ALA A 34 17.66 4.75 -6.55
C ALA A 34 17.27 3.53 -7.40
N ARG A 35 16.97 2.42 -6.74
CA ARG A 35 16.33 1.24 -7.36
C ARG A 35 14.87 1.21 -6.93
N ALA A 36 13.96 1.27 -7.90
CA ALA A 36 12.53 1.10 -7.65
C ALA A 36 12.27 -0.33 -7.14
N LEU A 37 11.46 -0.43 -6.09
CA LEU A 37 10.88 -1.68 -5.60
C LEU A 37 9.38 -1.62 -5.88
N ILE A 38 8.94 -2.33 -6.91
CA ILE A 38 7.53 -2.37 -7.31
C ILE A 38 6.95 -3.69 -6.77
N PRO A 39 5.90 -3.66 -5.93
CA PRO A 39 5.25 -4.87 -5.43
C PRO A 39 4.71 -5.74 -6.57
N ALA A 40 4.74 -7.07 -6.38
CA ALA A 40 4.22 -8.02 -7.37
C ALA A 40 2.69 -7.95 -7.51
N MET A 41 1.99 -7.67 -6.40
CA MET A 41 0.56 -7.36 -6.45
C MET A 41 0.36 -5.92 -6.92
N GLY A 42 -0.49 -5.77 -7.93
CA GLY A 42 -0.91 -4.48 -8.46
C GLY A 42 -1.77 -3.68 -7.48
N ARG A 43 -2.37 -2.60 -7.96
CA ARG A 43 -3.26 -1.77 -7.15
C ARG A 43 -4.49 -2.57 -6.71
N LEU A 44 -4.88 -2.41 -5.45
CA LEU A 44 -6.16 -2.94 -4.99
C LEU A 44 -7.32 -2.19 -5.68
N PRO A 45 -8.30 -2.93 -6.25
CA PRO A 45 -9.50 -2.32 -6.79
C PRO A 45 -10.35 -1.72 -5.67
N GLY A 46 -11.17 -0.74 -6.01
CA GLY A 46 -12.19 -0.23 -5.11
C GLY A 46 -13.27 -1.28 -4.86
N ILE A 47 -14.05 -1.11 -3.79
CA ILE A 47 -15.19 -2.01 -3.49
C ILE A 47 -16.19 -2.07 -4.66
N ASP A 48 -16.25 -1.03 -5.48
CA ASP A 48 -17.12 -0.91 -6.65
C ASP A 48 -16.60 -1.60 -7.92
N GLY A 49 -15.48 -2.32 -7.85
CA GLY A 49 -14.87 -2.99 -9.01
C GLY A 49 -14.02 -2.10 -9.89
N LYS A 50 -13.90 -0.80 -9.58
CA LYS A 50 -12.99 0.08 -10.32
C LYS A 50 -11.54 -0.27 -10.05
N ALA A 51 -10.70 -0.11 -11.06
CA ALA A 51 -9.27 -0.46 -11.05
C ALA A 51 -8.43 0.23 -9.96
N LYS A 52 -8.97 1.24 -9.26
CA LYS A 52 -8.26 1.96 -8.21
C LYS A 52 -9.18 2.27 -7.04
N MET A 53 -8.80 1.80 -5.86
CA MET A 53 -9.33 2.30 -4.60
C MET A 53 -8.86 3.75 -4.36
N SER A 54 -9.78 4.64 -3.96
CA SER A 54 -9.43 5.97 -3.47
C SER A 54 -10.47 6.56 -2.53
N LYS A 55 -10.00 7.31 -1.52
CA LYS A 55 -10.89 8.02 -0.58
C LYS A 55 -11.83 9.00 -1.29
N SER A 56 -11.33 9.72 -2.31
CA SER A 56 -12.12 10.70 -3.06
C SER A 56 -13.21 10.09 -3.93
N GLN A 57 -13.10 8.81 -4.31
CA GLN A 57 -14.13 8.09 -5.06
C GLN A 57 -15.13 7.36 -4.14
N GLY A 58 -14.94 7.42 -2.82
CA GLY A 58 -15.83 6.76 -1.86
C GLY A 58 -15.81 5.22 -1.92
N ASN A 59 -14.84 4.62 -2.62
CA ASN A 59 -14.76 3.18 -2.83
C ASN A 59 -13.66 2.49 -2.00
N ALA A 60 -13.25 3.12 -0.89
CA ALA A 60 -12.15 2.70 -0.04
C ALA A 60 -12.61 2.25 1.35
N ILE A 61 -11.94 1.22 1.88
CA ILE A 61 -12.09 0.80 3.29
C ILE A 61 -10.95 1.45 4.08
N PRO A 62 -11.22 2.42 4.97
CA PRO A 62 -10.17 3.06 5.76
C PRO A 62 -9.63 2.10 6.83
N LEU A 63 -8.34 2.19 7.15
CA LEU A 63 -7.72 1.42 8.26
C LEU A 63 -8.26 1.77 9.66
N SER A 64 -9.10 2.79 9.76
CA SER A 64 -9.82 3.15 10.99
C SER A 64 -11.27 2.68 10.99
N ALA A 65 -11.71 1.95 9.98
CA ALA A 65 -13.07 1.44 9.92
C ALA A 65 -13.37 0.58 11.15
N SER A 66 -14.55 0.78 11.72
CA SER A 66 -15.18 -0.13 12.67
C SER A 66 -15.54 -1.45 11.99
N ASP A 67 -15.84 -2.47 12.79
CA ASP A 67 -16.21 -3.79 12.25
C ASP A 67 -17.48 -3.72 11.40
N ALA A 68 -18.44 -2.88 11.80
CA ALA A 68 -19.66 -2.61 11.05
C ALA A 68 -19.38 -1.88 9.72
N GLU A 69 -18.46 -0.93 9.68
CA GLU A 69 -18.07 -0.25 8.44
C GLU A 69 -17.33 -1.19 7.48
N ILE A 70 -16.48 -2.09 8.00
CA ILE A 70 -15.83 -3.13 7.18
C ILE A 70 -16.88 -4.08 6.61
N GLU A 71 -17.77 -4.59 7.45
CA GLU A 71 -18.83 -5.50 7.01
C GLU A 71 -19.71 -4.85 5.95
N ALA A 72 -20.18 -3.62 6.18
CA ALA A 72 -20.98 -2.88 5.22
C ALA A 72 -20.21 -2.69 3.90
N ALA A 73 -18.93 -2.32 3.93
CA ALA A 73 -18.15 -2.13 2.72
C ALA A 73 -17.95 -3.44 1.92
N VAL A 74 -17.68 -4.56 2.61
CA VAL A 74 -17.54 -5.88 1.99
C VAL A 74 -18.86 -6.38 1.42
N GLN A 75 -19.99 -6.11 2.09
CA GLN A 75 -21.32 -6.42 1.58
C GLN A 75 -21.60 -5.72 0.23
N HIS A 76 -21.12 -4.49 0.06
CA HIS A 76 -21.26 -3.71 -1.17
C HIS A 76 -20.19 -4.03 -2.24
N MET A 77 -19.25 -4.96 -1.97
CA MET A 77 -18.24 -5.30 -2.95
C MET A 77 -18.84 -5.92 -4.22
N TYR A 78 -18.34 -5.47 -5.36
CA TYR A 78 -18.68 -6.00 -6.67
C TYR A 78 -18.12 -7.42 -6.85
N THR A 79 -18.99 -8.35 -7.22
CA THR A 79 -18.66 -9.77 -7.45
C THR A 79 -18.83 -10.13 -8.93
N ASP A 80 -19.88 -10.87 -9.28
CA ASP A 80 -20.22 -11.28 -10.64
C ASP A 80 -21.71 -11.00 -10.87
N PRO A 81 -22.08 -10.14 -11.84
CA PRO A 81 -23.48 -9.80 -12.10
C PRO A 81 -24.30 -10.99 -12.61
N ASN A 82 -23.65 -12.05 -13.10
CA ASN A 82 -24.30 -13.25 -13.61
C ASN A 82 -24.47 -14.34 -12.54
N HIS A 83 -23.86 -14.20 -11.36
CA HIS A 83 -23.98 -15.15 -10.27
C HIS A 83 -25.21 -14.83 -9.41
N LEU A 84 -26.37 -15.36 -9.82
CA LEU A 84 -27.67 -15.00 -9.23
C LEU A 84 -28.04 -15.86 -8.02
N ARG A 85 -27.62 -17.13 -7.99
CA ARG A 85 -27.89 -18.08 -6.91
C ARG A 85 -26.61 -18.76 -6.49
N ALA A 86 -26.52 -19.12 -5.21
CA ALA A 86 -25.36 -19.84 -4.68
C ALA A 86 -25.04 -21.16 -5.39
N THR A 87 -26.04 -21.80 -5.99
CA THR A 87 -25.88 -23.04 -6.76
C THR A 87 -25.28 -22.83 -8.14
N ASP A 88 -25.36 -21.61 -8.66
CA ASP A 88 -24.92 -21.31 -10.02
C ASP A 88 -23.38 -21.22 -10.06
N PRO A 89 -22.72 -21.63 -11.15
CA PRO A 89 -21.32 -21.33 -11.35
C PRO A 89 -21.07 -19.82 -11.43
N GLY A 90 -20.08 -19.31 -10.70
CA GLY A 90 -19.68 -17.90 -10.75
C GLY A 90 -18.33 -17.68 -11.44
N GLN A 91 -18.00 -16.42 -11.74
CA GLN A 91 -16.71 -16.02 -12.32
C GLN A 91 -15.75 -15.41 -11.30
N VAL A 92 -14.52 -15.95 -11.22
CA VAL A 92 -13.44 -15.39 -10.36
C VAL A 92 -12.82 -14.13 -10.98
N LYS A 93 -12.66 -14.12 -12.31
CA LYS A 93 -12.05 -12.99 -13.02
C LYS A 93 -12.93 -11.75 -12.91
N GLY A 94 -12.40 -10.67 -12.33
CA GLY A 94 -13.13 -9.42 -12.13
C GLY A 94 -13.93 -9.34 -10.83
N ASN A 95 -13.96 -10.42 -10.03
CA ASN A 95 -14.59 -10.42 -8.73
C ASN A 95 -13.66 -9.77 -7.69
N VAL A 96 -14.10 -8.66 -7.11
CA VAL A 96 -13.32 -7.86 -6.16
C VAL A 96 -13.03 -8.65 -4.89
N VAL A 97 -13.96 -9.49 -4.44
CA VAL A 97 -13.82 -10.28 -3.21
C VAL A 97 -12.64 -11.22 -3.33
N PHE A 98 -12.49 -11.93 -4.44
CA PHE A 98 -11.33 -12.80 -4.68
C PHE A 98 -10.02 -12.01 -4.79
N THR A 99 -10.05 -10.81 -5.38
CA THR A 99 -8.86 -9.95 -5.44
C THR A 99 -8.38 -9.55 -4.04
N TYR A 100 -9.30 -9.36 -3.10
CA TYR A 100 -8.95 -9.05 -1.71
C TYR A 100 -8.54 -10.29 -0.93
N LEU A 101 -9.18 -11.44 -1.16
CA LEU A 101 -8.76 -12.70 -0.56
C LEU A 101 -7.32 -13.04 -0.97
N ASP A 102 -6.97 -12.90 -2.25
CA ASP A 102 -5.60 -13.07 -2.73
C ASP A 102 -4.59 -12.13 -2.06
N ALA A 103 -5.05 -10.95 -1.63
CA ALA A 103 -4.18 -9.93 -1.07
C ALA A 103 -3.99 -10.02 0.44
N PHE A 104 -4.98 -10.56 1.16
CA PHE A 104 -5.06 -10.47 2.61
C PHE A 104 -5.22 -11.81 3.31
N ASP A 105 -5.70 -12.85 2.63
CA ASP A 105 -5.73 -14.19 3.20
C ASP A 105 -4.34 -14.81 3.08
N ALA A 106 -3.79 -15.27 4.19
CA ALA A 106 -2.49 -15.95 4.21
C ALA A 106 -2.60 -17.40 3.74
N ASP A 107 -3.80 -18.01 3.81
CA ASP A 107 -4.05 -19.38 3.39
C ASP A 107 -4.37 -19.44 1.89
N VAL A 108 -3.30 -19.48 1.09
CA VAL A 108 -3.39 -19.51 -0.37
C VAL A 108 -4.11 -20.77 -0.87
N GLU A 109 -4.00 -21.90 -0.15
CA GLU A 109 -4.67 -23.15 -0.52
C GLU A 109 -6.18 -23.06 -0.29
N ALA A 110 -6.60 -22.50 0.85
CA ALA A 110 -8.02 -22.24 1.11
C ALA A 110 -8.62 -21.28 0.07
N VAL A 111 -7.91 -20.22 -0.30
CA VAL A 111 -8.36 -19.30 -1.38
C VAL A 111 -8.47 -20.01 -2.72
N ALA A 112 -7.52 -20.91 -3.05
CA ALA A 112 -7.58 -21.70 -4.27
C ALA A 112 -8.81 -22.64 -4.29
N GLU A 113 -9.15 -23.28 -3.16
CA GLU A 113 -10.35 -24.10 -3.08
C GLU A 113 -11.63 -23.27 -3.13
N LEU A 114 -11.67 -22.09 -2.49
CA LEU A 114 -12.82 -21.17 -2.59
C LEU A 114 -13.06 -20.75 -4.06
N LYS A 115 -11.99 -20.48 -4.81
CA LYS A 115 -12.07 -20.19 -6.25
C LYS A 115 -12.60 -21.38 -7.04
N ALA A 116 -12.07 -22.58 -6.77
CA ALA A 116 -12.52 -23.80 -7.45
C ALA A 116 -14.00 -24.11 -7.15
N HIS A 117 -14.42 -23.97 -5.90
CA HIS A 117 -15.81 -24.15 -5.48
C HIS A 117 -16.74 -23.12 -6.13
N TYR A 118 -16.35 -21.85 -6.16
CA TYR A 118 -17.13 -20.80 -6.82
C TYR A 118 -17.30 -21.05 -8.32
N LEU A 119 -16.26 -21.52 -9.01
CA LEU A 119 -16.32 -21.87 -10.44
C LEU A 119 -17.20 -23.10 -10.72
N ARG A 120 -17.26 -24.06 -9.79
CA ARG A 120 -18.14 -25.24 -9.92
C ARG A 120 -19.61 -24.93 -9.61
N GLY A 121 -19.86 -23.88 -8.83
CA GLY A 121 -21.16 -23.58 -8.23
C GLY A 121 -21.35 -24.30 -6.88
N GLY A 122 -22.26 -23.78 -6.06
CA GLY A 122 -22.50 -24.24 -4.68
C GLY A 122 -22.01 -23.27 -3.60
N LEU A 123 -21.28 -22.22 -3.98
CA LEU A 123 -20.73 -21.21 -3.07
C LEU A 123 -21.33 -19.83 -3.35
N GLY A 124 -22.19 -19.34 -2.46
CA GLY A 124 -22.81 -18.02 -2.58
C GLY A 124 -21.88 -16.86 -2.22
N ASP A 125 -22.10 -15.70 -2.84
CA ASP A 125 -21.37 -14.45 -2.57
C ASP A 125 -21.35 -14.06 -1.10
N MET A 126 -22.46 -14.29 -0.38
CA MET A 126 -22.56 -13.96 1.04
C MET A 126 -21.59 -14.77 1.89
N ALA A 127 -21.32 -16.02 1.54
CA ALA A 127 -20.34 -16.85 2.25
C ALA A 127 -18.93 -16.32 2.02
N LEU A 128 -18.58 -16.00 0.76
CA LEU A 128 -17.30 -15.38 0.41
C LEU A 128 -17.09 -14.03 1.11
N LYS A 129 -18.11 -13.17 1.10
CA LYS A 129 -18.08 -11.85 1.74
C LYS A 129 -17.91 -11.96 3.26
N ARG A 130 -18.55 -12.94 3.90
CA ARG A 130 -18.36 -13.23 5.34
C ARG A 130 -16.92 -13.67 5.64
N TRP A 131 -16.37 -14.55 4.80
CA TRP A 131 -14.98 -15.00 4.91
C TRP A 131 -14.00 -13.81 4.84
N LEU A 132 -14.14 -12.97 3.79
CA LEU A 132 -13.32 -11.78 3.64
C LEU A 132 -13.49 -10.79 4.80
N THR A 133 -14.71 -10.61 5.30
CA THR A 133 -15.00 -9.71 6.43
C THR A 133 -14.22 -10.14 7.68
N ALA A 134 -14.20 -11.44 8.00
CA ALA A 134 -13.47 -11.96 9.15
C ALA A 134 -11.95 -11.69 9.05
N ILE A 135 -11.38 -11.88 7.85
CA ILE A 135 -9.96 -11.61 7.59
C ILE A 135 -9.65 -10.12 7.77
N LEU A 136 -10.42 -9.25 7.13
CA LEU A 136 -10.20 -7.81 7.18
C LEU A 136 -10.34 -7.27 8.61
N GLN A 137 -11.33 -7.74 9.38
CA GLN A 137 -11.49 -7.36 10.78
C GLN A 137 -10.29 -7.81 11.62
N THR A 138 -9.80 -9.04 11.41
CA THR A 138 -8.61 -9.56 12.11
C THR A 138 -7.37 -8.72 11.82
N ILE A 139 -7.17 -8.29 10.57
CA ILE A 139 -6.03 -7.46 10.17
C ILE A 139 -6.16 -6.03 10.71
N VAL A 140 -7.37 -5.45 10.64
CA VAL A 140 -7.60 -4.04 11.00
C VAL A 140 -7.69 -3.82 12.51
N ALA A 141 -8.18 -4.79 13.28
CA ALA A 141 -8.34 -4.69 14.73
C ALA A 141 -7.08 -4.17 15.47
N PRO A 142 -5.88 -4.78 15.33
CA PRO A 142 -4.69 -4.29 16.03
C PRO A 142 -4.23 -2.90 15.54
N ILE A 143 -4.52 -2.54 14.29
CA ILE A 143 -4.22 -1.20 13.74
C ILE A 143 -5.15 -0.16 14.38
N ARG A 144 -6.44 -0.48 14.50
CA ARG A 144 -7.46 0.37 15.12
C ARG A 144 -7.18 0.59 16.61
N GLU A 145 -6.80 -0.46 17.33
CA GLU A 145 -6.38 -0.36 18.75
C GLU A 145 -5.16 0.55 18.93
N ARG A 146 -4.11 0.32 18.14
CA ARG A 146 -2.91 1.17 18.16
C ARG A 146 -3.23 2.62 17.84
N ARG A 147 -4.09 2.86 16.86
CA ARG A 147 -4.55 4.21 16.51
C ARG A 147 -5.29 4.87 17.66
N ALA A 148 -6.19 4.16 18.34
CA ALA A 148 -6.92 4.69 19.49
C ALA A 148 -5.95 5.05 20.64
N ALA A 149 -5.02 4.16 20.97
CA ALA A 149 -4.01 4.37 22.01
C ALA A 149 -3.04 5.54 21.72
N LEU A 150 -2.75 5.81 20.44
CA LEU A 150 -1.96 6.97 20.01
C LEU A 150 -2.77 8.26 19.97
N SER A 151 -4.05 8.18 19.57
CA SER A 151 -4.94 9.34 19.51
C SER A 151 -5.20 9.94 20.90
N ALA A 152 -5.20 9.10 21.94
CA ALA A 152 -5.25 9.55 23.33
C ALA A 152 -3.97 10.26 23.83
N ARG A 153 -2.87 10.21 23.06
CA ARG A 153 -1.58 10.82 23.42
C ARG A 153 -0.99 11.63 22.27
N PRO A 154 -1.57 12.79 21.91
CA PRO A 154 -1.09 13.61 20.79
C PRO A 154 0.38 14.02 20.89
N ASP A 155 0.87 14.29 22.11
CA ASP A 155 2.27 14.66 22.34
C ASP A 155 3.25 13.56 21.91
N MET A 156 2.88 12.29 22.13
CA MET A 156 3.68 11.14 21.68
C MET A 156 3.81 11.10 20.16
N ILE A 157 2.74 11.44 19.42
CA ILE A 157 2.78 11.53 17.95
C ILE A 157 3.77 12.61 17.54
N MET A 158 3.70 13.79 18.18
CA MET A 158 4.62 14.89 17.89
C MET A 158 6.06 14.55 18.21
N ASP A 159 6.33 13.82 19.29
CA ASP A 159 7.68 13.39 19.64
C ASP A 159 8.24 12.33 18.69
N ILE A 160 7.40 11.41 18.20
CA ILE A 160 7.78 10.47 17.13
C ILE A 160 8.17 11.25 15.87
N LEU A 161 7.36 12.22 15.44
CA LEU A 161 7.65 13.06 14.27
C LEU A 161 8.94 13.86 14.46
N ARG A 162 9.11 14.53 15.60
CA ARG A 162 10.33 15.30 15.93
C ARG A 162 11.56 14.42 15.93
N THR A 163 11.48 13.22 16.51
CA THR A 163 12.58 12.25 16.54
C THR A 163 12.92 11.77 15.13
N GLY A 164 11.90 11.50 14.30
CA GLY A 164 12.06 11.15 12.89
C GLY A 164 12.78 12.23 12.08
N VAL A 165 12.41 13.49 12.28
CA VAL A 165 13.06 14.66 11.66
C VAL A 165 14.50 14.82 12.13
N LYS A 166 14.76 14.69 13.44
CA LYS A 166 16.13 14.75 13.99
C LYS A 166 17.01 13.64 13.42
N LYS A 167 16.49 12.41 13.29
CA LYS A 167 17.18 11.30 12.63
C LYS A 167 17.43 11.58 11.15
N ALA A 168 16.51 12.28 10.47
CA ALA A 168 16.67 12.74 9.09
C ALA A 168 17.81 13.72 8.91
N ALA A 169 17.85 14.73 9.76
CA ALA A 169 18.88 15.75 9.69
C ALA A 169 20.30 15.21 9.91
N LYS A 170 20.44 14.10 10.65
CA LYS A 170 21.73 13.45 10.95
C LYS A 170 22.16 12.40 9.91
N SER A 171 21.32 12.11 8.91
CA SER A 171 21.68 11.12 7.89
C SER A 171 22.86 11.61 7.05
N PRO A 172 23.80 10.74 6.64
CA PRO A 172 24.86 11.08 5.68
C PRO A 172 24.31 11.64 4.36
N ASN A 173 23.07 11.26 4.02
CA ASN A 173 22.35 11.71 2.82
C ASN A 173 21.37 12.86 3.12
N ALA A 174 21.49 13.51 4.28
CA ALA A 174 20.70 14.71 4.59
C ALA A 174 21.03 15.82 3.56
N PRO A 175 20.10 16.76 3.30
CA PRO A 175 20.38 17.85 2.38
C PRO A 175 21.64 18.57 2.86
N MET A 176 22.70 18.59 2.04
CA MET A 176 23.93 19.29 2.38
C MET A 176 23.57 20.73 2.73
N ARG A 177 23.81 21.11 3.98
CA ARG A 177 23.56 22.45 4.48
C ARG A 177 24.69 23.34 3.95
N LYS A 178 24.50 23.84 2.72
CA LYS A 178 25.39 24.72 1.95
C LYS A 178 26.85 24.22 1.85
N SER A 179 27.21 23.60 0.73
CA SER A 179 28.62 23.51 0.34
C SER A 179 29.09 24.82 -0.29
N PRO A 180 30.23 25.39 0.13
CA PRO A 180 30.80 26.55 -0.54
C PRO A 180 31.24 26.13 -1.95
N GLY A 181 30.61 26.69 -2.98
CA GLY A 181 30.93 26.43 -4.39
C GLY A 181 29.79 25.82 -5.22
N LEU A 182 28.73 25.29 -4.59
CA LEU A 182 27.56 24.77 -5.29
C LEU A 182 26.35 25.64 -4.92
N GLY A 183 25.91 26.48 -5.86
CA GLY A 183 24.66 27.25 -5.75
C GLY A 183 23.49 26.34 -5.34
N VAL A 184 22.54 26.92 -4.61
CA VAL A 184 21.39 26.25 -3.96
C VAL A 184 20.90 25.04 -4.75
N ILE A 185 21.24 23.83 -4.29
CA ILE A 185 20.62 22.62 -4.81
C ILE A 185 19.15 22.69 -4.36
N PRO A 186 18.17 22.70 -5.28
CA PRO A 186 16.78 22.72 -4.89
C PRO A 186 16.49 21.50 -4.02
N ALA A 187 15.90 21.75 -2.85
CA ALA A 187 15.60 20.77 -1.79
C ALA A 187 14.75 19.56 -2.26
N ILE A 188 14.28 19.57 -3.51
CA ILE A 188 13.48 18.53 -4.16
C ILE A 188 14.25 17.21 -4.30
N ALA A 189 15.59 17.23 -4.40
CA ALA A 189 16.38 16.01 -4.60
C ALA A 189 16.48 15.09 -3.36
N VAL A 190 16.13 15.57 -2.16
CA VAL A 190 16.51 14.89 -0.91
C VAL A 190 15.40 14.07 -0.26
N VAL A 191 14.15 14.22 -0.72
CA VAL A 191 13.01 13.51 -0.12
C VAL A 191 12.97 12.02 -0.50
N LEU A 192 13.69 11.58 -1.54
CA LEU A 192 13.55 10.23 -2.09
C LEU A 192 14.46 9.13 -1.49
N VAL A 193 15.43 9.47 -0.62
CA VAL A 193 16.48 8.52 -0.19
C VAL A 193 16.09 7.68 1.04
N ARG A 194 14.88 7.84 1.60
CA ARG A 194 14.54 7.35 2.94
C ARG A 194 13.89 5.97 3.09
N PHE A 195 13.87 5.15 2.06
CA PHE A 195 13.27 3.80 2.17
C PHE A 195 14.27 2.64 2.21
N THR A 196 15.58 2.90 2.29
CA THR A 196 16.59 1.84 2.18
C THR A 196 16.92 1.09 3.48
N GLU A 197 16.44 1.50 4.66
CA GLU A 197 16.92 0.95 5.95
C GLU A 197 15.88 0.26 6.82
N THR A 198 14.61 0.13 6.40
CA THR A 198 13.55 -0.47 7.23
C THR A 198 12.96 -1.76 6.65
N GLY A 199 13.56 -2.31 5.60
CA GLY A 199 13.01 -3.44 4.84
C GLY A 199 13.28 -4.85 5.41
N ASP A 200 14.10 -5.00 6.45
CA ASP A 200 14.52 -6.32 6.97
C ASP A 200 13.75 -6.79 8.22
N ARG A 201 12.62 -6.17 8.56
CA ARG A 201 11.76 -6.64 9.66
C ARG A 201 10.28 -6.42 9.36
N LEU A 202 9.75 -7.16 8.38
CA LEU A 202 8.39 -7.67 8.33
C LEU A 202 8.42 -8.98 7.54
#